data_AF-A0A7S4L1D2-F1
#
_entry.id   AF-A0A7S4L1D2-F1
#
_cell.length_a   1.000
_cell.length_b   1.000
_cell.length_c   1.000
_cell.angle_alpha   90.00
_cell.angle_beta   90.00
_cell.angle_gamma   90.00
#
_symmetry.space_group_name_H-M   'P 1'
#
loop_
_entity.id
_entity.type
_entity.pdbx_description
1 polymer ?
#
loop_
_entity_poly.entity_id
_entity_poly.type
_entity_poly.pdbx_seq_one_letter_code
_entity_poly.pdbx_strand_id
1 'polypeptide(L)'
;MSLASWLSPDQFDIYAIGAQELEGLPGLSTASERPRWEAAMTSHMGKEYELIAKHCLGTTHLMCFIRKDLLPHVSDVHHAHVITGFGRVIANKSGIGICFDIFSTSFLFVTAHFAAGSKPKSVKARNEDFFRIDSGLVPLMCPIVAHRLNELKDGSTTHTGRWSVSSLFDRVFWLGDFNYRVQATYEDAIGKLEQGKRAALLLLDELTEERENARVFPSFEEASISFNPTYKFEAWTDQYESVKKRVPSWTDRILFRAAPGQEGNAPPPPGSSFLTSRAGSIEAKAYGAASSIMASDHRPVFAHFQVSTKRDASTAGESRGATTSGSAACVIL
;
A
#
# COMPACT_ATOMS: atom_id res chain seq x y z
N MET A 1 -6.54 23.28 -3.66
CA MET A 1 -5.34 22.79 -2.96
C MET A 1 -4.40 22.23 -4.01
N SER A 2 -3.12 22.61 -4.00
CA SER A 2 -2.16 22.13 -5.00
C SER A 2 -1.69 20.73 -4.64
N LEU A 3 -1.70 19.80 -5.60
CA LEU A 3 -1.15 18.46 -5.42
C LEU A 3 0.40 18.48 -5.35
N ALA A 4 1.03 19.54 -5.88
CA ALA A 4 2.48 19.66 -5.97
C ALA A 4 3.20 19.68 -4.61
N SER A 5 2.53 20.08 -3.52
CA SER A 5 3.18 20.19 -2.21
C SER A 5 3.51 18.84 -1.56
N TRP A 6 3.00 17.74 -2.11
CA TRP A 6 3.10 16.41 -1.50
C TRP A 6 3.16 15.26 -2.52
N LEU A 7 2.66 15.48 -3.73
CA LEU A 7 2.77 14.57 -4.86
C LEU A 7 3.56 15.28 -5.95
N SER A 8 4.89 15.20 -5.93
CA SER A 8 5.72 15.82 -6.97
C SER A 8 5.81 14.89 -8.19
N PRO A 9 5.35 15.31 -9.38
CA PRO A 9 5.62 14.56 -10.61
C PRO A 9 7.12 14.60 -10.94
N ASP A 10 7.58 13.71 -11.82
CA ASP A 10 8.95 13.60 -12.34
C ASP A 10 10.01 13.11 -11.35
N GLN A 11 9.60 12.69 -10.15
CA GLN A 11 10.52 12.18 -9.13
C GLN A 11 10.60 10.63 -9.13
N PHE A 12 9.54 9.96 -9.59
CA PHE A 12 9.35 8.52 -9.42
C PHE A 12 9.01 7.83 -10.74
N ASP A 13 9.40 6.57 -10.90
CA ASP A 13 9.09 5.82 -12.12
C ASP A 13 7.64 5.33 -12.14
N ILE A 14 7.09 5.03 -10.96
CA ILE A 14 5.74 4.51 -10.75
C ILE A 14 5.04 5.34 -9.65
N TYR A 15 3.77 5.67 -9.84
CA TYR A 15 2.92 6.20 -8.78
C TYR A 15 1.69 5.30 -8.61
N ALA A 16 1.55 4.69 -7.44
CA ALA A 16 0.37 3.90 -7.07
C ALA A 16 -0.44 4.70 -6.04
N ILE A 17 -1.59 5.22 -6.45
CA ILE A 17 -2.43 6.12 -5.65
C ILE A 17 -3.71 5.39 -5.27
N GLY A 18 -3.76 4.96 -4.02
CA GLY A 18 -4.95 4.49 -3.33
C GLY A 18 -5.74 5.65 -2.72
N ALA A 19 -7.05 5.51 -2.70
CA ALA A 19 -7.92 6.43 -1.98
C ALA A 19 -9.15 5.68 -1.47
N GLN A 20 -9.62 6.10 -0.29
CA GLN A 20 -10.82 5.59 0.33
C GLN A 20 -11.79 6.75 0.61
N GLU A 21 -13.08 6.49 0.45
CA GLU A 21 -14.15 7.47 0.66
C GLU A 21 -14.08 8.70 -0.26
N LEU A 22 -13.52 8.55 -1.47
CA LEU A 22 -13.57 9.59 -2.52
C LEU A 22 -15.00 9.99 -2.90
N GLU A 23 -15.95 9.06 -2.78
CA GLU A 23 -17.38 9.31 -2.93
C GLU A 23 -18.10 8.63 -1.78
N GLY A 24 -19.18 9.27 -1.29
CA GLY A 24 -20.13 8.61 -0.40
C GLY A 24 -20.81 7.40 -1.07
N LEU A 25 -21.54 6.59 -0.29
CA LEU A 25 -22.23 5.41 -0.83
C LEU A 25 -23.17 5.78 -1.99
N PRO A 26 -23.29 4.91 -3.03
CA PRO A 26 -24.21 5.13 -4.13
C PRO A 26 -25.64 5.41 -3.61
N GLY A 27 -26.22 6.53 -4.05
CA GLY A 27 -27.56 6.99 -3.63
C GLY A 27 -27.58 7.99 -2.46
N LEU A 28 -26.44 8.27 -1.81
CA LEU A 28 -26.29 9.31 -0.78
C LEU A 28 -25.42 10.50 -1.21
N SER A 29 -24.70 10.39 -2.33
CA SER A 29 -23.85 11.46 -2.89
C SER A 29 -24.24 11.78 -4.33
N THR A 30 -24.28 13.07 -4.67
CA THR A 30 -24.47 13.55 -6.04
C THR A 30 -23.14 13.41 -6.80
N ALA A 31 -22.97 12.27 -7.46
CA ALA A 31 -21.80 11.88 -8.24
C ALA A 31 -21.19 13.03 -9.08
N SER A 32 -19.94 13.38 -8.78
CA SER A 32 -19.03 14.18 -9.63
C SER A 32 -17.57 14.18 -9.14
N GLU A 33 -17.29 13.67 -7.93
CA GLU A 33 -15.98 13.79 -7.30
C GLU A 33 -14.95 12.82 -7.88
N ARG A 34 -15.31 11.56 -8.19
CA ARG A 34 -14.36 10.60 -8.76
C ARG A 34 -13.84 11.01 -10.14
N PRO A 35 -14.68 11.34 -11.15
CA PRO A 35 -14.17 11.77 -12.44
C PRO A 35 -13.31 13.04 -12.33
N ARG A 36 -13.67 13.96 -11.42
CA ARG A 36 -12.89 15.17 -11.15
C ARG A 36 -11.54 14.85 -10.50
N TRP A 37 -11.50 13.93 -9.55
CA TRP A 37 -10.28 13.42 -8.92
C TRP A 37 -9.35 12.78 -9.95
N GLU A 38 -9.88 11.87 -10.78
CA GLU A 38 -9.11 11.19 -11.83
C GLU A 38 -8.52 12.19 -12.83
N ALA A 39 -9.32 13.16 -13.27
CA ALA A 39 -8.88 14.21 -14.19
C ALA A 39 -7.82 15.11 -13.54
N ALA A 40 -8.00 15.49 -12.27
CA ALA A 40 -7.03 16.30 -11.54
C ALA A 40 -5.69 15.55 -11.36
N MET A 41 -5.73 14.27 -11.00
CA MET A 41 -4.51 13.44 -10.87
C MET A 41 -3.80 13.29 -12.20
N THR A 42 -4.54 12.93 -13.26
CA THR A 42 -3.96 12.74 -14.60
C THR A 42 -3.36 14.05 -15.12
N SER A 43 -4.06 15.17 -14.95
CA SER A 43 -3.55 16.48 -15.34
C SER A 43 -2.32 16.88 -14.53
N HIS A 44 -2.25 16.50 -13.25
CA HIS A 44 -1.13 16.83 -12.37
C HIS A 44 0.11 16.00 -12.66
N MET A 45 -0.05 14.73 -13.04
CA MET A 45 1.05 13.89 -13.51
C MET A 45 1.65 14.38 -14.82
N GLY A 46 0.88 15.12 -15.61
CA GLY A 46 1.37 15.76 -16.83
C GLY A 46 1.65 14.77 -17.96
N LYS A 47 2.42 15.22 -18.96
CA LYS A 47 2.61 14.48 -20.21
C LYS A 47 3.64 13.35 -20.13
N GLU A 48 4.51 13.35 -19.12
CA GLU A 48 5.61 12.39 -18.95
C GLU A 48 5.15 11.04 -18.38
N TYR A 49 3.92 11.00 -17.85
CA TYR A 49 3.33 9.81 -17.24
C TYR A 49 2.12 9.31 -18.01
N GLU A 50 1.90 8.01 -17.96
CA GLU A 50 0.73 7.33 -18.49
C GLU A 50 -0.03 6.63 -17.36
N LEU A 51 -1.36 6.73 -17.37
CA LEU A 51 -2.22 5.99 -16.44
C LEU A 51 -2.42 4.57 -16.97
N ILE A 52 -1.56 3.64 -16.58
CA ILE A 52 -1.58 2.26 -17.10
C ILE A 52 -2.75 1.44 -16.58
N ALA A 53 -3.23 1.72 -15.37
CA ALA A 53 -4.40 1.06 -14.81
C ALA A 53 -5.06 1.92 -13.74
N LYS A 54 -6.39 1.82 -13.67
CA LYS A 54 -7.19 2.29 -12.54
C LYS A 54 -8.31 1.31 -12.26
N HIS A 55 -8.72 1.21 -11.00
CA HIS A 55 -9.88 0.43 -10.63
C HIS A 55 -10.55 1.00 -9.39
N CYS A 56 -11.87 1.18 -9.44
CA CYS A 56 -12.66 1.69 -8.33
C CYS A 56 -13.78 0.70 -7.99
N LEU A 57 -13.97 0.45 -6.70
CA LEU A 57 -15.07 -0.35 -6.17
C LEU A 57 -15.63 0.31 -4.92
N GLY A 58 -16.86 0.83 -5.04
CA GLY A 58 -17.54 1.56 -3.97
C GLY A 58 -16.72 2.77 -3.54
N THR A 59 -16.24 2.77 -2.29
CA THR A 59 -15.46 3.87 -1.72
C THR A 59 -13.96 3.72 -1.93
N THR A 60 -13.48 2.59 -2.44
CA THR A 60 -12.05 2.30 -2.61
C THR A 60 -11.64 2.50 -4.07
N HIS A 61 -10.49 3.14 -4.30
CA HIS A 61 -9.98 3.45 -5.63
C HIS A 61 -8.45 3.25 -5.66
N LEU A 62 -7.92 2.64 -6.71
CA LEU A 62 -6.49 2.54 -7.00
C LEU A 62 -6.21 3.07 -8.41
N MET A 63 -5.17 3.90 -8.56
CA MET A 63 -4.66 4.39 -9.83
C MET A 63 -3.15 4.11 -9.90
N CYS A 64 -2.66 3.58 -11.01
CA CYS A 64 -1.23 3.34 -11.25
C CYS A 64 -0.77 4.12 -12.47
N PHE A 65 0.13 5.09 -12.25
CA PHE A 65 0.81 5.83 -13.30
C PHE A 65 2.24 5.30 -13.45
N ILE A 66 2.76 5.34 -14.68
CA ILE A 66 4.16 5.01 -14.98
C ILE A 66 4.78 6.07 -15.88
N ARG A 67 6.08 6.33 -15.72
CA ARG A 67 6.83 7.19 -16.65
C ARG A 67 6.82 6.57 -18.05
N LYS A 68 6.58 7.38 -19.08
CA LYS A 68 6.30 6.90 -20.44
C LYS A 68 7.46 6.17 -21.12
N ASP A 69 8.69 6.49 -20.76
CA ASP A 69 9.90 5.80 -21.25
C ASP A 69 9.96 4.33 -20.81
N LEU A 70 9.23 3.94 -19.76
CA LEU A 70 9.13 2.55 -19.31
C LEU A 70 8.00 1.76 -19.97
N LEU A 71 7.06 2.41 -20.65
CA LEU A 71 5.92 1.73 -21.31
C LEU A 71 6.32 0.58 -22.25
N PRO A 72 7.40 0.68 -23.05
CA PRO A 72 7.85 -0.42 -23.90
C PRO A 72 8.27 -1.69 -23.13
N HIS A 73 8.48 -1.57 -21.81
CA HIS A 73 8.89 -2.64 -20.92
C HIS A 73 7.76 -3.12 -20.00
N VAL A 74 6.55 -2.56 -20.13
CA VAL A 74 5.38 -2.97 -19.34
C VAL A 74 4.61 -4.06 -20.06
N SER A 75 4.28 -5.14 -19.35
CA SER A 75 3.36 -6.18 -19.83
C SER A 75 2.36 -6.59 -18.74
N ASP A 76 1.39 -7.42 -19.12
CA ASP A 76 0.54 -8.16 -18.19
C ASP A 76 -0.22 -7.28 -17.17
N VAL A 77 -0.67 -6.10 -17.65
CA VAL A 77 -1.45 -5.15 -16.85
C VAL A 77 -2.83 -5.74 -16.57
N HIS A 78 -3.17 -5.90 -15.28
CA HIS A 78 -4.46 -6.44 -14.86
C HIS A 78 -4.88 -5.93 -13.50
N HIS A 79 -6.16 -6.03 -13.22
CA HIS A 79 -6.72 -5.61 -11.96
C HIS A 79 -7.91 -6.46 -11.54
N ALA A 80 -8.10 -6.57 -10.23
CA ALA A 80 -9.19 -7.33 -9.62
C ALA A 80 -9.58 -6.70 -8.28
N HIS A 81 -10.71 -7.13 -7.73
CA HIS A 81 -11.17 -6.65 -6.43
C HIS A 81 -11.86 -7.73 -5.61
N VAL A 82 -11.97 -7.49 -4.32
CA VAL A 82 -12.70 -8.32 -3.36
C VAL A 82 -13.56 -7.43 -2.47
N ILE A 83 -14.85 -7.72 -2.38
CA ILE A 83 -15.77 -7.04 -1.45
C ILE A 83 -15.65 -7.67 -0.05
N THR A 84 -15.42 -6.84 0.97
CA THR A 84 -15.35 -7.23 2.38
C THR A 84 -16.44 -6.59 3.25
N GLY A 85 -17.17 -5.61 2.70
CA GLY A 85 -18.20 -4.86 3.42
C GLY A 85 -19.43 -5.65 3.84
N PHE A 86 -20.47 -4.94 4.27
CA PHE A 86 -21.63 -5.55 4.96
C PHE A 86 -22.26 -6.68 4.13
N GLY A 87 -22.47 -7.83 4.78
CA GLY A 87 -22.99 -9.04 4.15
C GLY A 87 -22.11 -9.62 3.05
N ARG A 88 -20.90 -9.08 2.83
CA ARG A 88 -19.98 -9.39 1.71
C ARG A 88 -20.53 -9.04 0.33
N VAL A 89 -21.55 -8.18 0.30
CA VAL A 89 -22.25 -7.74 -0.93
C VAL A 89 -22.18 -6.23 -1.08
N ILE A 90 -22.16 -5.47 0.03
CA ILE A 90 -22.06 -4.01 -0.01
C ILE A 90 -20.58 -3.61 -0.11
N ALA A 91 -20.25 -2.86 -1.17
CA ALA A 91 -18.90 -2.40 -1.48
C ALA A 91 -18.43 -1.18 -0.64
N ASN A 92 -18.86 -1.05 0.61
CA ASN A 92 -18.40 0.03 1.50
C ASN A 92 -17.02 -0.25 2.14
N LYS A 93 -16.55 -1.49 2.01
CA LYS A 93 -15.23 -1.99 2.36
C LYS A 93 -14.81 -3.00 1.29
N SER A 94 -13.57 -2.91 0.84
CA SER A 94 -13.06 -3.72 -0.26
C SER A 94 -11.53 -3.68 -0.31
N GLY A 95 -10.96 -4.61 -1.06
CA GLY A 95 -9.58 -4.57 -1.52
C GLY A 95 -9.53 -4.59 -3.05
N ILE A 96 -8.62 -3.83 -3.63
CA ILE A 96 -8.39 -3.72 -5.07
C ILE A 96 -6.92 -4.03 -5.32
N GLY A 97 -6.63 -4.98 -6.21
CA GLY A 97 -5.29 -5.28 -6.69
C GLY A 97 -5.10 -4.80 -8.12
N ILE A 98 -4.01 -4.12 -8.40
CA ILE A 98 -3.50 -3.84 -9.75
C ILE A 98 -2.12 -4.49 -9.86
N CYS A 99 -1.89 -5.26 -10.91
CA CYS A 99 -0.60 -5.83 -11.24
C CYS A 99 -0.16 -5.49 -12.65
N PHE A 100 1.14 -5.56 -12.86
CA PHE A 100 1.80 -5.50 -14.16
C PHE A 100 3.25 -5.95 -13.99
N ASP A 101 3.88 -6.31 -15.09
CA ASP A 101 5.30 -6.62 -15.13
C ASP A 101 6.06 -5.41 -15.71
N ILE A 102 7.25 -5.13 -15.17
CA ILE A 102 8.25 -4.25 -15.79
C ILE A 102 9.50 -5.08 -16.01
N PHE A 103 9.94 -5.18 -17.26
CA PHE A 103 10.96 -6.16 -17.66
C PHE A 103 10.52 -7.57 -17.20
N SER A 104 11.37 -8.27 -16.45
CA SER A 104 11.08 -9.62 -15.94
C SER A 104 10.70 -9.60 -14.46
N THR A 105 10.21 -8.46 -13.96
CA THR A 105 9.83 -8.28 -12.54
C THR A 105 8.36 -7.96 -12.43
N SER A 106 7.64 -8.76 -11.63
CA SER A 106 6.22 -8.52 -11.41
C SER A 106 5.92 -7.66 -10.21
N PHE A 107 4.99 -6.73 -10.40
CA PHE A 107 4.53 -5.81 -9.40
C PHE A 107 3.07 -6.07 -9.08
N LEU A 108 2.72 -6.01 -7.79
CA LEU A 108 1.35 -5.99 -7.30
C LEU A 108 1.18 -4.85 -6.31
N PHE A 109 0.21 -3.99 -6.60
CA PHE A 109 -0.25 -2.94 -5.70
C PHE A 109 -1.66 -3.28 -5.23
N VAL A 110 -1.85 -3.36 -3.92
CA VAL A 110 -3.14 -3.64 -3.30
C VAL A 110 -3.54 -2.45 -2.44
N THR A 111 -4.65 -1.80 -2.76
CA THR A 111 -5.28 -0.87 -1.81
C THR A 111 -6.46 -1.53 -1.11
N ALA A 112 -6.67 -1.23 0.16
CA ALA A 112 -7.82 -1.75 0.89
C ALA A 112 -8.40 -0.75 1.89
N HIS A 113 -9.70 -0.91 2.13
CA HIS A 113 -10.42 -0.26 3.21
C HIS A 113 -10.98 -1.35 4.13
N PHE A 114 -10.35 -1.56 5.30
CA PHE A 114 -10.75 -2.61 6.23
C PHE A 114 -11.86 -2.16 7.18
N ALA A 115 -12.49 -3.13 7.85
CA ALA A 115 -13.52 -2.91 8.85
C ALA A 115 -13.15 -1.84 9.90
N ALA A 116 -14.02 -0.85 10.03
CA ALA A 116 -13.86 0.24 10.99
C ALA A 116 -14.29 -0.16 12.43
N GLY A 117 -13.97 0.71 13.38
CA GLY A 117 -14.39 0.60 14.77
C GLY A 117 -13.28 0.17 15.74
N SER A 118 -13.46 0.54 17.01
CA SER A 118 -12.46 0.40 18.08
C SER A 118 -12.85 -0.65 19.12
N LYS A 119 -13.83 -1.51 18.82
CA LYS A 119 -14.21 -2.59 19.74
C LYS A 119 -13.23 -3.75 19.55
N PRO A 120 -12.94 -4.59 20.57
CA PRO A 120 -12.03 -5.72 20.42
C PRO A 120 -12.35 -6.64 19.24
N LYS A 121 -13.64 -6.87 18.95
CA LYS A 121 -14.08 -7.66 17.78
C LYS A 121 -13.70 -7.06 16.43
N SER A 122 -13.40 -5.76 16.37
CA SER A 122 -13.04 -5.06 15.13
C SER A 122 -11.65 -5.45 14.65
N VAL A 123 -10.70 -5.76 15.54
CA VAL A 123 -9.36 -6.25 15.18
C VAL A 123 -9.48 -7.55 14.40
N LYS A 124 -10.27 -8.50 14.92
CA LYS A 124 -10.53 -9.77 14.24
C LYS A 124 -11.15 -9.57 12.85
N ALA A 125 -12.10 -8.65 12.72
CA ALA A 125 -12.72 -8.34 11.42
C ALA A 125 -11.70 -7.78 10.41
N ARG A 126 -10.79 -6.91 10.83
CA ARG A 126 -9.70 -6.40 9.96
C ARG A 126 -8.73 -7.50 9.53
N ASN A 127 -8.38 -8.41 10.44
CA ASN A 127 -7.56 -9.57 10.08
C ASN A 127 -8.28 -10.48 9.07
N GLU A 128 -9.58 -10.72 9.27
CA GLU A 128 -10.40 -11.48 8.33
C GLU A 128 -10.49 -10.81 6.96
N ASP A 129 -10.58 -9.47 6.92
CA ASP A 129 -10.54 -8.68 5.69
C ASP A 129 -9.22 -8.86 4.94
N PHE A 130 -8.08 -8.76 5.64
CA PHE A 130 -6.75 -9.01 5.05
C PHE A 130 -6.70 -10.38 4.35
N PHE A 131 -7.00 -11.48 5.05
CA PHE A 131 -6.94 -12.81 4.45
C PHE A 131 -7.99 -13.01 3.35
N ARG A 132 -9.17 -12.37 3.48
CA ARG A 132 -10.20 -12.41 2.44
C ARG A 132 -9.73 -11.77 1.16
N ILE A 133 -9.09 -10.61 1.24
CA ILE A 133 -8.55 -9.91 0.07
C ILE A 133 -7.36 -10.69 -0.49
N ASP A 134 -6.37 -11.05 0.34
CA ASP A 134 -5.15 -11.71 -0.09
C ASP A 134 -5.40 -13.04 -0.81
N SER A 135 -6.30 -13.88 -0.29
CA SER A 135 -6.65 -15.14 -0.97
C SER A 135 -7.74 -14.98 -2.03
N GLY A 136 -8.61 -13.99 -1.88
CA GLY A 136 -9.72 -13.77 -2.81
C GLY A 136 -9.26 -13.21 -4.15
N LEU A 137 -8.14 -12.48 -4.17
CA LEU A 137 -7.54 -11.97 -5.40
C LEU A 137 -6.87 -13.08 -6.23
N VAL A 138 -6.37 -14.16 -5.62
CA VAL A 138 -5.69 -15.27 -6.33
C VAL A 138 -6.46 -15.77 -7.56
N PRO A 139 -7.71 -16.26 -7.44
CA PRO A 139 -8.45 -16.77 -8.59
C PRO A 139 -8.76 -15.70 -9.64
N LEU A 140 -8.79 -14.43 -9.24
CA LEU A 140 -9.13 -13.30 -10.11
C LEU A 140 -7.91 -12.78 -10.90
N MET A 141 -6.70 -13.06 -10.43
CA MET A 141 -5.46 -12.74 -11.14
C MET A 141 -4.95 -13.91 -11.98
N CYS A 142 -5.54 -15.11 -11.83
CA CYS A 142 -5.17 -16.35 -12.53
C CYS A 142 -4.96 -16.23 -14.05
N PRO A 143 -5.72 -15.44 -14.85
CA PRO A 143 -5.46 -15.35 -16.29
C PRO A 143 -4.02 -14.97 -16.65
N ILE A 144 -3.32 -14.27 -15.75
CA ILE A 144 -1.94 -13.80 -15.94
C ILE A 144 -0.95 -14.57 -15.08
N VAL A 145 -1.35 -15.00 -13.88
CA VAL A 145 -0.47 -15.77 -12.98
C VAL A 145 -0.59 -17.28 -13.13
N ALA A 146 -1.34 -17.80 -14.12
CA ALA A 146 -1.53 -19.24 -14.34
C ALA A 146 -0.20 -19.99 -14.51
N HIS A 147 0.78 -19.39 -15.19
CA HIS A 147 2.13 -19.97 -15.32
C HIS A 147 2.84 -20.05 -13.95
N ARG A 148 2.74 -18.99 -13.13
CA ARG A 148 3.31 -18.92 -11.77
C ARG A 148 2.65 -19.90 -10.80
N LEU A 149 1.36 -20.15 -10.96
CA LEU A 149 0.62 -21.14 -10.17
C LEU A 149 1.02 -22.58 -10.50
N ASN A 150 1.50 -22.86 -11.71
CA ASN A 150 2.00 -24.18 -12.08
C ASN A 150 3.40 -24.43 -11.53
N GLU A 151 4.27 -23.42 -11.48
CA GLU A 151 5.59 -23.50 -10.81
C GLU A 151 5.47 -23.83 -9.31
N LEU A 152 4.43 -23.30 -8.64
CA LEU A 152 4.15 -23.60 -7.24
C LEU A 152 3.61 -25.03 -7.00
N LYS A 153 3.13 -25.72 -8.04
CA LYS A 153 2.64 -27.11 -7.94
C LYS A 153 3.76 -28.15 -8.08
N ASP A 154 4.86 -27.80 -8.76
CA ASP A 154 5.99 -28.71 -9.04
C ASP A 154 7.01 -28.75 -7.87
N GLY A 155 6.95 -27.77 -6.96
CA GLY A 155 7.64 -27.81 -5.68
C GLY A 155 6.88 -28.65 -4.66
N SER A 156 7.41 -29.83 -4.30
CA SER A 156 6.93 -30.75 -3.26
C SER A 156 6.56 -30.06 -1.94
N THR A 157 5.36 -29.50 -1.86
CA THR A 157 4.72 -29.05 -0.63
C THR A 157 3.25 -29.36 -0.74
N THR A 158 2.78 -30.27 0.11
CA THR A 158 1.36 -30.52 0.37
C THR A 158 0.75 -29.25 0.97
N HIS A 159 0.44 -28.26 0.13
CA HIS A 159 -0.26 -27.07 0.57
C HIS A 159 -1.75 -27.40 0.74
N THR A 160 -2.09 -27.85 1.94
CA THR A 160 -3.44 -27.71 2.51
C THR A 160 -3.73 -26.25 2.92
N GLY A 161 -2.86 -25.31 2.55
CA GLY A 161 -2.89 -23.90 2.90
C GLY A 161 -3.61 -23.04 1.87
N ARG A 162 -4.28 -22.00 2.37
CA ARG A 162 -4.96 -20.97 1.59
C ARG A 162 -3.93 -20.23 0.72
N TRP A 163 -4.13 -20.18 -0.61
CA TRP A 163 -3.27 -19.43 -1.52
C TRP A 163 -3.24 -17.94 -1.15
N SER A 164 -2.08 -17.30 -1.30
CA SER A 164 -1.86 -15.88 -1.08
C SER A 164 -1.54 -15.20 -2.41
N VAL A 165 -2.27 -14.15 -2.78
CA VAL A 165 -1.95 -13.39 -4.00
C VAL A 165 -0.58 -12.74 -3.85
N SER A 166 -0.25 -12.30 -2.65
CA SER A 166 1.03 -11.66 -2.36
C SER A 166 2.19 -12.59 -2.69
N SER A 167 2.09 -13.91 -2.48
CA SER A 167 3.17 -14.85 -2.81
C SER A 167 3.42 -15.07 -4.30
N LEU A 168 2.56 -14.57 -5.19
CA LEU A 168 2.65 -14.78 -6.64
C LEU A 168 3.44 -13.71 -7.39
N PHE A 169 3.85 -12.63 -6.69
CA PHE A 169 4.49 -11.48 -7.29
C PHE A 169 5.86 -11.18 -6.66
N ASP A 170 6.77 -10.65 -7.47
CA ASP A 170 8.13 -10.31 -7.07
C ASP A 170 8.18 -9.13 -6.11
N ARG A 171 7.35 -8.12 -6.36
CA ARG A 171 7.28 -6.86 -5.60
C ARG A 171 5.82 -6.59 -5.25
N VAL A 172 5.51 -6.62 -3.97
CA VAL A 172 4.13 -6.45 -3.48
C VAL A 172 4.07 -5.28 -2.53
N PHE A 173 3.08 -4.42 -2.75
CA PHE A 173 2.81 -3.28 -1.89
C PHE A 173 1.33 -3.29 -1.51
N TRP A 174 1.07 -3.15 -0.21
CA TRP A 174 -0.27 -2.96 0.34
C TRP A 174 -0.38 -1.56 0.93
N LEU A 175 -1.50 -0.89 0.67
CA LEU A 175 -1.74 0.47 1.10
C LEU A 175 -3.20 0.77 1.43
N GLY A 176 -3.44 1.82 2.20
CA GLY A 176 -4.78 2.38 2.44
C GLY A 176 -5.21 2.40 3.90
N ASP A 177 -6.48 2.69 4.12
CA ASP A 177 -7.10 2.70 5.45
C ASP A 177 -7.36 1.27 5.96
N PHE A 178 -6.36 0.71 6.65
CA PHE A 178 -6.47 -0.57 7.33
C PHE A 178 -7.20 -0.45 8.66
N ASN A 179 -7.54 0.75 9.12
CA ASN A 179 -8.46 1.02 10.22
C ASN A 179 -8.06 0.44 11.59
N TYR A 180 -6.84 -0.08 11.75
CA TYR A 180 -6.29 -0.46 13.05
C TYR A 180 -6.12 0.76 13.93
N ARG A 181 -6.32 0.58 15.24
CA ARG A 181 -6.43 1.66 16.21
C ARG A 181 -5.34 1.54 17.27
N VAL A 182 -5.10 2.66 17.94
CA VAL A 182 -4.24 2.69 19.14
C VAL A 182 -5.06 2.31 20.36
N GLN A 183 -4.56 1.35 21.15
CA GLN A 183 -5.16 0.87 22.39
C GLN A 183 -4.81 1.79 23.56
N ALA A 184 -5.38 2.99 23.58
CA ALA A 184 -5.21 3.96 24.67
C ALA A 184 -6.51 4.72 24.95
N THR A 185 -6.56 5.49 26.04
CA THR A 185 -7.58 6.54 26.20
C THR A 185 -7.22 7.75 25.32
N TYR A 186 -8.20 8.60 25.02
CA TYR A 186 -7.96 9.81 24.24
C TYR A 186 -6.97 10.73 24.97
N GLU A 187 -7.18 10.95 26.27
CA GLU A 187 -6.34 11.79 27.11
C GLU A 187 -4.90 11.27 27.18
N ASP A 188 -4.71 9.96 27.34
CA ASP A 188 -3.38 9.34 27.35
C ASP A 188 -2.65 9.47 26.01
N ALA A 189 -3.38 9.35 24.91
CA ALA A 189 -2.82 9.48 23.56
C ALA A 189 -2.39 10.92 23.28
N ILE A 190 -3.27 11.89 23.55
CA ILE A 190 -2.97 13.33 23.39
C ILE A 190 -1.79 13.72 24.27
N GLY A 191 -1.80 13.36 25.56
CA GLY A 191 -0.70 13.68 26.47
C GLY A 191 0.64 13.08 26.04
N LYS A 192 0.66 11.88 25.45
CA LYS A 192 1.89 11.30 24.87
C LYS A 192 2.34 12.06 23.63
N LEU A 193 1.44 12.47 22.76
CA LEU A 193 1.77 13.23 21.55
C LEU A 193 2.33 14.61 21.89
N GLU A 194 1.74 15.33 22.84
CA GLU A 194 2.22 16.63 23.32
C GLU A 194 3.61 16.56 23.96
N GLN A 195 3.92 15.43 24.62
CA GLN A 195 5.25 15.17 25.20
C GLN A 195 6.26 14.65 24.17
N GLY A 196 5.90 14.54 22.89
CA GLY A 196 6.75 13.93 21.85
C GLY A 196 6.98 12.43 22.03
N LYS A 197 6.23 11.76 22.91
CA LYS A 197 6.34 10.32 23.23
C LYS A 197 5.57 9.44 22.24
N ARG A 198 5.67 9.77 20.95
CA ARG A 198 5.00 9.05 19.86
C ARG A 198 5.39 7.58 19.80
N ALA A 199 6.68 7.26 19.97
CA ALA A 199 7.15 5.88 19.92
C ALA A 199 6.47 4.99 20.99
N ALA A 200 6.24 5.54 22.19
CA ALA A 200 5.53 4.83 23.25
C ALA A 200 4.05 4.63 22.92
N LEU A 201 3.44 5.55 22.16
CA LEU A 201 2.07 5.39 21.67
C LEU A 201 1.97 4.33 20.56
N LEU A 202 2.99 4.24 19.70
CA LEU A 202 3.05 3.26 18.62
C LEU A 202 3.17 1.81 19.15
N LEU A 203 3.74 1.60 20.34
CA LEU A 203 3.73 0.28 21.00
C LEU A 203 2.31 -0.21 21.34
N LEU A 204 1.30 0.67 21.31
CA LEU A 204 -0.10 0.35 21.56
C LEU A 204 -0.91 0.26 20.25
N ASP A 205 -0.26 0.29 19.09
CA ASP A 205 -0.89 0.20 17.77
C ASP A 205 -1.27 -1.24 17.44
N GLU A 206 -2.56 -1.48 17.17
CA GLU A 206 -3.07 -2.82 16.89
C GLU A 206 -2.41 -3.47 15.66
N LEU A 207 -2.15 -2.73 14.56
CA LEU A 207 -1.53 -3.35 13.38
C LEU A 207 -0.11 -3.83 13.68
N THR A 208 0.65 -3.03 14.42
CA THR A 208 2.00 -3.37 14.89
C THR A 208 1.95 -4.64 15.73
N GLU A 209 1.05 -4.70 16.72
CA GLU A 209 0.87 -5.87 17.58
C GLU A 209 0.46 -7.13 16.79
N GLU A 210 -0.51 -7.00 15.88
CA GLU A 210 -1.00 -8.12 15.06
C GLU A 210 0.08 -8.68 14.12
N ARG A 211 0.97 -7.81 13.61
CA ARG A 211 2.10 -8.22 12.75
C ARG A 211 3.24 -8.86 13.53
N GLU A 212 3.62 -8.30 14.68
CA GLU A 212 4.66 -8.87 15.55
C GLU A 212 4.29 -10.28 16.03
N ASN A 213 2.99 -10.53 16.21
CA ASN A 213 2.45 -11.85 16.54
C ASN A 213 2.14 -12.72 15.31
N ALA A 214 2.56 -12.33 14.11
CA ALA A 214 2.36 -13.04 12.84
C ALA A 214 0.89 -13.38 12.51
N ARG A 215 -0.07 -12.55 12.96
CA ARG A 215 -1.51 -12.76 12.74
C ARG A 215 -2.00 -12.21 11.41
N VAL A 216 -1.31 -11.22 10.83
CA VAL A 216 -1.60 -10.62 9.52
C VAL A 216 -0.30 -10.21 8.82
N PHE A 217 -0.38 -9.98 7.50
CA PHE A 217 0.74 -9.50 6.69
C PHE A 217 2.05 -10.31 6.90
N PRO A 218 2.02 -11.66 6.77
CA PRO A 218 3.21 -12.46 6.97
C PRO A 218 4.31 -12.10 5.96
N SER A 219 5.55 -11.97 6.43
CA SER A 219 6.71 -11.57 5.62
C SER A 219 6.61 -10.19 4.97
N PHE A 220 5.67 -9.35 5.38
CA PHE A 220 5.65 -7.95 4.97
C PHE A 220 6.44 -7.09 5.94
N GLU A 221 7.13 -6.12 5.38
CA GLU A 221 7.84 -5.06 6.03
C GLU A 221 7.03 -3.76 6.03
N GLU A 222 7.33 -2.88 6.97
CA GLU A 222 6.80 -1.52 7.03
C GLU A 222 7.96 -0.62 7.45
N ALA A 223 8.08 0.53 6.80
CA ALA A 223 9.10 1.50 7.16
C ALA A 223 8.83 2.10 8.55
N SER A 224 9.87 2.63 9.20
CA SER A 224 9.73 3.23 10.54
C SER A 224 8.75 4.42 10.50
N ILE A 225 7.78 4.42 11.41
CA ILE A 225 6.77 5.49 11.51
C ILE A 225 7.33 6.63 12.36
N SER A 226 7.68 7.73 11.70
CA SER A 226 8.16 8.97 12.32
C SER A 226 7.19 10.14 12.18
N PHE A 227 5.92 9.88 11.87
CA PHE A 227 4.85 10.88 11.74
C PHE A 227 3.72 10.60 12.74
N ASN A 228 2.98 11.65 13.12
CA ASN A 228 1.89 11.53 14.09
C ASN A 228 0.70 10.72 13.53
N PRO A 229 -0.19 10.20 14.40
CA PRO A 229 -1.39 9.48 13.95
C PRO A 229 -2.18 10.27 12.90
N THR A 230 -2.66 9.58 11.86
CA THR A 230 -3.26 10.20 10.68
C THR A 230 -4.76 10.37 10.78
N TYR A 231 -5.37 9.81 11.83
CA TYR A 231 -6.80 9.86 12.12
C TYR A 231 -7.03 10.06 13.63
N LYS A 232 -8.08 10.73 14.11
CA LYS A 232 -9.13 11.47 13.40
C LYS A 232 -8.99 12.96 13.68
N PHE A 233 -8.90 13.77 12.63
CA PHE A 233 -8.83 15.23 12.74
C PHE A 233 -10.21 15.89 12.64
N GLU A 234 -10.32 17.10 13.18
CA GLU A 234 -11.42 18.00 12.83
C GLU A 234 -11.11 18.60 11.45
N ALA A 235 -12.08 18.52 10.53
CA ALA A 235 -11.90 18.95 9.14
C ALA A 235 -11.39 20.40 9.07
N TRP A 236 -10.42 20.64 8.18
CA TRP A 236 -9.75 21.93 7.97
C TRP A 236 -8.88 22.43 9.12
N THR A 237 -8.59 21.58 10.10
CA THR A 237 -7.71 21.90 11.24
C THR A 237 -6.64 20.83 11.40
N ASP A 238 -5.60 21.13 12.17
CA ASP A 238 -4.60 20.15 12.63
C ASP A 238 -4.86 19.64 14.05
N GLN A 239 -6.11 19.73 14.51
CA GLN A 239 -6.53 19.29 15.84
C GLN A 239 -7.22 17.92 15.75
N TYR A 240 -6.87 17.02 16.67
CA TYR A 240 -7.57 15.74 16.80
C TYR A 240 -8.97 15.93 17.38
N GLU A 241 -9.95 15.17 16.85
CA GLU A 241 -11.37 15.33 17.17
C GLU A 241 -11.66 15.17 18.66
N SER A 242 -11.99 16.31 19.29
CA SER A 242 -12.11 16.42 20.74
C SER A 242 -13.52 16.15 21.26
N VAL A 243 -14.54 16.19 20.38
CA VAL A 243 -15.95 16.06 20.76
C VAL A 243 -16.33 14.61 21.09
N LYS A 244 -16.15 13.67 20.16
CA LYS A 244 -16.36 12.23 20.41
C LYS A 244 -15.12 11.54 20.96
N LYS A 245 -14.04 12.29 21.17
CA LYS A 245 -12.76 11.84 21.74
C LYS A 245 -12.26 10.57 21.07
N ARG A 246 -12.19 10.59 19.73
CA ARG A 246 -11.64 9.46 18.97
C ARG A 246 -10.14 9.43 19.18
N VAL A 247 -9.65 8.32 19.74
CA VAL A 247 -8.23 8.11 20.01
C VAL A 247 -7.44 8.27 18.71
N PRO A 248 -6.45 9.19 18.66
CA PRO A 248 -5.56 9.33 17.52
C PRO A 248 -4.92 7.99 17.13
N SER A 249 -5.04 7.57 15.87
CA SER A 249 -4.59 6.26 15.36
C SER A 249 -3.91 6.37 13.99
N TRP A 250 -2.97 5.46 13.71
CA TRP A 250 -2.36 5.27 12.38
C TRP A 250 -3.19 4.29 11.56
N THR A 251 -4.31 4.78 11.04
CA THR A 251 -5.24 3.97 10.25
C THR A 251 -4.73 3.74 8.82
N ASP A 252 -3.97 4.69 8.29
CA ASP A 252 -3.51 4.75 6.92
C ASP A 252 -2.07 4.25 6.84
N ARG A 253 -1.83 3.12 6.17
CA ARG A 253 -0.56 2.36 6.29
C ARG A 253 -0.06 1.88 4.94
N ILE A 254 1.25 1.70 4.83
CA ILE A 254 1.89 1.19 3.60
C ILE A 254 2.88 0.10 3.98
N LEU A 255 2.62 -1.11 3.51
CA LEU A 255 3.45 -2.29 3.74
C LEU A 255 3.98 -2.81 2.42
N PHE A 256 5.13 -3.46 2.46
CA PHE A 256 5.76 -4.00 1.27
C PHE A 256 6.39 -5.37 1.53
N ARG A 257 6.47 -6.17 0.47
CA ARG A 257 7.10 -7.48 0.51
C ARG A 257 7.80 -7.72 -0.82
N ALA A 258 9.03 -8.20 -0.76
CA ALA A 258 9.69 -8.79 -1.90
C ALA A 258 9.53 -10.31 -1.86
N ALA A 259 9.39 -10.95 -3.02
CA ALA A 259 9.58 -12.39 -3.11
C ALA A 259 10.99 -12.75 -2.61
N PRO A 260 11.17 -13.88 -1.90
CA PRO A 260 12.48 -14.36 -1.51
C PRO A 260 13.38 -14.45 -2.74
N GLY A 261 14.49 -13.71 -2.73
CA GLY A 261 15.47 -13.77 -3.81
C GLY A 261 16.25 -15.09 -3.76
N GLN A 262 16.51 -15.68 -4.92
CA GLN A 262 17.66 -16.59 -5.14
C GLN A 262 19.00 -15.84 -5.06
N GLU A 263 18.97 -14.52 -4.91
CA GLU A 263 20.16 -13.68 -4.71
C GLU A 263 20.53 -13.63 -3.23
N GLY A 264 21.43 -14.53 -2.85
CA GLY A 264 22.41 -14.38 -1.77
C GLY A 264 21.88 -14.03 -0.39
N ASN A 265 21.99 -14.99 0.53
CA ASN A 265 22.16 -14.76 1.97
C ASN A 265 23.44 -13.94 2.28
N ALA A 266 23.65 -12.79 1.63
CA ALA A 266 24.73 -11.89 1.98
C ALA A 266 24.34 -11.21 3.30
N PRO A 267 25.12 -11.39 4.37
CA PRO A 267 24.87 -10.70 5.62
C PRO A 267 24.90 -9.19 5.39
N PRO A 268 24.12 -8.40 6.15
CA PRO A 268 24.15 -6.95 6.04
C PRO A 268 25.59 -6.45 6.24
N PRO A 269 26.05 -5.45 5.45
CA PRO A 269 27.36 -4.85 5.67
C PRO A 269 27.42 -4.26 7.10
N PRO A 270 28.53 -4.46 7.83
CA PRO A 270 28.66 -3.93 9.18
C PRO A 270 28.54 -2.40 9.16
N GLY A 271 27.56 -1.87 9.90
CA GLY A 271 27.28 -0.43 10.00
C GLY A 271 25.94 0.04 9.40
N SER A 272 25.09 -0.86 8.87
CA SER A 272 23.75 -0.50 8.41
C SER A 272 22.86 -0.06 9.59
N SER A 273 22.54 1.22 9.64
CA SER A 273 21.64 1.86 10.61
C SER A 273 20.23 1.26 10.59
N PHE A 274 19.60 1.20 11.77
CA PHE A 274 18.24 0.73 12.08
C PHE A 274 17.09 1.52 11.39
N LEU A 275 17.36 2.27 10.32
CA LEU A 275 16.39 3.17 9.68
C LEU A 275 15.83 2.65 8.34
N THR A 276 16.41 1.61 7.74
CA THR A 276 15.93 1.04 6.48
C THR A 276 15.48 -0.39 6.66
N SER A 277 14.18 -0.64 6.57
CA SER A 277 13.64 -1.99 6.38
C SER A 277 14.03 -2.44 4.96
N ARG A 278 14.76 -3.55 4.86
CA ARG A 278 15.28 -4.10 3.60
C ARG A 278 14.71 -5.49 3.36
N ALA A 279 13.69 -5.56 2.52
CA ALA A 279 13.26 -6.80 1.89
C ALA A 279 14.17 -7.09 0.67
N GLY A 280 15.50 -7.09 0.86
CA GLY A 280 16.55 -7.33 -0.16
C GLY A 280 16.55 -6.38 -1.37
N SER A 281 15.50 -6.48 -2.19
CA SER A 281 15.27 -5.80 -3.47
C SER A 281 14.28 -4.61 -3.40
N ILE A 282 13.74 -4.32 -2.22
CA ILE A 282 12.94 -3.13 -1.91
C ILE A 282 13.58 -2.41 -0.72
N GLU A 283 13.87 -1.12 -0.90
CA GLU A 283 14.38 -0.25 0.17
C GLU A 283 13.46 0.96 0.34
N ALA A 284 12.89 1.13 1.54
CA ALA A 284 12.12 2.34 1.85
C ALA A 284 13.04 3.55 2.06
N LYS A 285 12.82 4.61 1.28
CA LYS A 285 13.59 5.87 1.32
C LYS A 285 12.89 6.97 2.11
N ALA A 286 11.56 6.96 2.12
CA ALA A 286 10.77 7.87 2.92
C ALA A 286 9.45 7.21 3.32
N TYR A 287 8.93 7.56 4.49
CA TYR A 287 7.60 7.19 4.92
C TYR A 287 7.05 8.29 5.85
N GLY A 288 5.93 8.88 5.46
CA GLY A 288 5.46 10.12 6.07
C GLY A 288 3.97 10.38 5.88
N ALA A 289 3.49 11.48 6.47
CA ALA A 289 2.14 11.98 6.26
C ALA A 289 2.17 13.46 5.86
N ALA A 290 1.31 13.84 4.92
CA ALA A 290 1.16 15.21 4.43
C ALA A 290 0.25 16.02 5.35
N SER A 291 0.79 16.55 6.45
CA SER A 291 0.03 17.35 7.43
C SER A 291 -0.56 18.64 6.86
N SER A 292 -0.02 19.16 5.76
CA SER A 292 -0.54 20.35 5.07
C SER A 292 -1.90 20.13 4.38
N ILE A 293 -2.39 18.89 4.31
CA ILE A 293 -3.65 18.53 3.67
C ILE A 293 -4.69 18.22 4.72
N MET A 294 -5.60 19.17 4.90
CA MET A 294 -6.56 19.16 6.01
C MET A 294 -8.01 19.03 5.52
N ALA A 295 -8.24 18.77 4.24
CA ALA A 295 -9.60 18.68 3.68
C ALA A 295 -10.38 17.45 4.22
N SER A 296 -9.66 16.42 4.66
CA SER A 296 -10.21 15.21 5.26
C SER A 296 -9.90 15.17 6.77
N ASP A 297 -10.67 14.36 7.50
CA ASP A 297 -10.35 13.94 8.87
C ASP A 297 -9.20 12.91 8.94
N HIS A 298 -8.69 12.48 7.78
CA HIS A 298 -7.43 11.76 7.61
C HIS A 298 -6.33 12.67 7.05
N ARG A 299 -5.07 12.28 7.26
CA ARG A 299 -3.90 12.84 6.57
C ARG A 299 -3.38 11.88 5.52
N PRO A 300 -3.16 12.32 4.26
CA PRO A 300 -2.56 11.47 3.25
C PRO A 300 -1.20 10.95 3.72
N VAL A 301 -0.98 9.66 3.57
CA VAL A 301 0.28 8.98 3.89
C VAL A 301 1.02 8.73 2.59
N PHE A 302 2.35 8.86 2.61
CA PHE A 302 3.18 8.56 1.45
C PHE A 302 4.36 7.68 1.87
N ALA A 303 4.75 6.77 0.99
CA ALA A 303 6.02 6.07 1.08
C ALA A 303 6.75 6.12 -0.25
N HIS A 304 8.08 6.27 -0.18
CA HIS A 304 8.98 6.22 -1.33
C HIS A 304 9.86 4.99 -1.23
N PHE A 305 9.96 4.23 -2.31
CA PHE A 305 10.80 3.04 -2.37
C PHE A 305 11.87 3.18 -3.42
N GLN A 306 13.00 2.51 -3.24
CA GLN A 306 13.90 2.12 -4.33
C GLN A 306 13.71 0.64 -4.55
N VAL A 307 13.32 0.25 -5.76
CA VAL A 307 13.00 -1.14 -6.11
C VAL A 307 13.90 -1.62 -7.23
N SER A 308 14.51 -2.80 -7.04
CA SER A 308 15.34 -3.46 -8.05
C SER A 308 14.50 -4.32 -8.98
N THR A 309 14.76 -4.22 -10.28
CA THR A 309 14.14 -5.05 -11.33
C THR A 309 15.15 -6.01 -11.97
N LYS A 310 14.67 -7.21 -12.31
CA LYS A 310 15.31 -8.21 -13.15
C LYS A 310 15.16 -7.78 -14.62
N ARG A 311 16.26 -7.83 -15.40
CA ARG A 311 16.26 -7.61 -16.86
C ARG A 311 16.69 -8.88 -17.57
N ASP A 312 16.02 -9.22 -18.67
CA ASP A 312 16.45 -10.33 -19.52
C ASP A 312 17.77 -9.99 -20.24
N ALA A 313 18.74 -10.91 -20.17
CA ALA A 313 20.07 -10.77 -20.78
C ALA A 313 20.03 -10.58 -22.31
N SER A 314 18.92 -10.87 -22.98
CA SER A 314 18.75 -10.73 -24.43
C SER A 314 18.53 -9.30 -24.90
N THR A 315 18.20 -8.36 -23.99
CA THR A 315 18.00 -6.93 -24.33
C THR A 315 19.24 -6.07 -24.08
N ALA A 316 20.26 -6.61 -23.40
CA ALA A 316 21.52 -5.94 -23.17
C ALA A 316 22.48 -6.21 -24.33
N GLY A 317 22.42 -5.38 -25.36
CA GLY A 317 23.47 -5.26 -26.37
C GLY A 317 24.78 -4.65 -25.84
N GLU A 318 25.14 -4.91 -24.59
CA GLU A 318 26.31 -4.33 -23.92
C GLU A 318 27.20 -5.42 -23.31
N SER A 319 28.49 -5.31 -23.63
CA SER A 319 29.57 -6.19 -23.23
C SER A 319 29.65 -6.39 -21.72
N ARG A 320 29.87 -7.65 -21.32
CA ARG A 320 30.26 -8.15 -19.99
C ARG A 320 30.78 -7.07 -19.03
N GLY A 321 30.00 -6.83 -17.97
CA GLY A 321 30.47 -6.17 -16.74
C GLY A 321 29.76 -4.88 -16.35
N ALA A 322 28.43 -4.88 -16.24
CA ALA A 322 27.71 -3.88 -15.46
C ALA A 322 26.31 -4.38 -15.09
N THR A 323 26.09 -4.72 -13.82
CA THR A 323 24.75 -4.75 -13.23
C THR A 323 24.27 -3.30 -13.09
N THR A 324 23.66 -2.74 -14.14
CA THR A 324 23.00 -1.44 -14.03
C THR A 324 21.70 -1.62 -13.25
N SER A 325 21.76 -1.33 -11.95
CA SER A 325 20.60 -1.24 -11.06
C SER A 325 19.70 -0.08 -11.50
N GLY A 326 18.63 -0.37 -12.23
CA GLY A 326 17.54 0.58 -12.42
C GLY A 326 16.75 0.69 -11.12
N SER A 327 16.73 1.86 -10.49
CA SER A 327 15.81 2.16 -9.40
C SER A 327 14.44 2.43 -10.00
N ALA A 328 13.43 1.63 -9.68
CA ALA A 328 12.05 2.08 -9.79
C ALA A 328 11.67 2.75 -8.47
N ALA A 329 11.41 4.04 -8.50
CA ALA A 329 10.93 4.74 -7.33
C ALA A 329 9.38 4.77 -7.34
N CYS A 330 8.75 4.43 -6.21
CA CYS A 330 7.30 4.28 -6.12
C CYS A 330 6.73 5.22 -5.05
N VAL A 331 5.77 6.09 -5.42
CA VAL A 331 4.91 6.77 -4.43
C VAL A 331 3.68 5.93 -4.24
N ILE A 332 3.46 5.56 -2.98
CA ILE A 332 2.26 4.88 -2.57
C ILE A 332 1.48 5.83 -1.67
N LEU A 333 0.25 6.15 -2.06
CA LEU A 333 -0.70 6.95 -1.28
C LEU A 333 -1.87 6.07 -0.86
#